data_AF-A0A930M8Y9-F1
#
_entry.id   AF-A0A930M8Y9-F1
#
_cell.length_a   1.000
_cell.length_b   1.000
_cell.length_c   1.000
_cell.angle_alpha   90.00
_cell.angle_beta   90.00
_cell.angle_gamma   90.00
#
_symmetry.space_group_name_H-M   'P 1'
#
loop_
_entity.id
_entity.type
_entity.pdbx_description
1 polymer ?
#
loop_
_entity_poly.entity_id
_entity_poly.type
_entity_poly.pdbx_seq_one_letter_code
_entity_poly.pdbx_strand_id
1 'polypeptide(L)' 'KGGSAFGVGLDACDVCGVTGYYERDGQIVCRLCDVVMNKATIGLPGGCNPIPVEYHVQNGAVQISADALEAARIHFR' A
#
# COMPACT_ATOMS: atom_id res chain seq x y z
N LYS A 1 12.74 19.45 6.00
CA LYS A 1 12.41 18.57 4.85
C LYS A 1 11.94 17.24 5.44
N GLY A 2 10.63 17.03 5.58
CA GLY A 2 10.10 15.88 6.33
C GLY A 2 8.70 15.47 5.86
N GLY A 3 8.46 15.51 4.54
CA GLY A 3 7.24 14.99 3.94
C GLY A 3 7.44 13.51 3.59
N SER A 4 6.81 12.63 4.36
CA SER A 4 6.55 11.18 4.12
C SER A 4 7.57 10.43 3.24
N ALA A 5 8.60 9.84 3.86
CA ALA A 5 9.58 9.00 3.15
C ALA A 5 9.06 7.60 2.77
N PHE A 6 7.81 7.27 3.11
CA PHE A 6 7.26 5.92 2.95
C PHE A 6 5.96 5.95 2.14
N GLY A 7 5.84 5.02 1.21
CA GLY A 7 4.55 4.61 0.66
C GLY A 7 4.06 3.40 1.45
N VAL A 8 2.94 3.54 2.15
CA VAL A 8 2.35 2.47 2.98
C VAL A 8 0.96 2.17 2.46
N GLY A 9 0.68 0.90 2.22
CA GLY A 9 -0.61 0.42 1.75
C GLY A 9 -0.79 -1.07 2.01
N LEU A 10 -2.03 -1.54 1.87
CA LEU A 10 -2.41 -2.94 1.98
C LEU A 10 -1.91 -3.74 0.76
N ASP A 11 -1.74 -5.04 0.93
CA ASP A 11 -1.47 -5.97 -0.18
C ASP A 11 -2.76 -6.27 -0.99
N ALA A 12 -3.46 -5.20 -1.38
CA ALA A 12 -4.73 -5.21 -2.09
C ALA A 12 -4.92 -3.90 -2.87
N CYS A 13 -5.74 -3.93 -3.92
CA CYS A 13 -6.06 -2.75 -4.73
C CYS A 13 -7.55 -2.69 -5.10
N ASP A 14 -8.03 -1.51 -5.49
CA ASP A 14 -9.45 -1.27 -5.78
C ASP A 14 -9.95 -2.07 -7.01
N VAL A 15 -9.05 -2.46 -7.92
CA VAL A 15 -9.39 -3.09 -9.20
C VAL A 15 -9.18 -4.60 -9.19
N CYS A 16 -8.09 -5.07 -8.59
CA CYS A 16 -7.65 -6.47 -8.60
C CYS A 16 -7.86 -7.17 -7.25
N GLY A 17 -8.39 -6.48 -6.24
CA GLY A 17 -8.66 -7.02 -4.92
C GLY A 17 -7.39 -7.48 -4.20
N VAL A 18 -7.51 -8.55 -3.41
CA VAL A 18 -6.46 -9.10 -2.51
C VAL A 18 -5.40 -9.96 -3.22
N THR A 19 -5.29 -9.85 -4.53
CA THR A 19 -4.31 -10.64 -5.29
C THR A 19 -2.88 -10.29 -4.92
N GLY A 20 -2.66 -9.07 -4.42
CA GLY A 20 -1.40 -8.62 -3.86
C GLY A 20 -0.35 -8.21 -4.89
N TYR A 21 0.86 -7.98 -4.40
CA TYR A 21 1.98 -7.45 -5.16
C TYR A 21 3.24 -8.30 -5.01
N TYR A 22 4.20 -8.06 -5.88
CA TYR A 22 5.53 -8.64 -5.81
C TYR A 22 6.57 -7.64 -6.30
N GLU A 23 7.82 -7.87 -5.93
CA GLU A 23 8.95 -7.07 -6.40
C GLU A 23 9.62 -7.73 -7.61
N ARG A 24 9.85 -6.95 -8.67
CA ARG A 24 10.60 -7.34 -9.87
C ARG A 24 11.53 -6.21 -10.26
N ASP A 25 12.84 -6.44 -10.23
CA ASP A 25 13.87 -5.44 -10.57
C ASP A 25 13.73 -4.13 -9.77
N GLY A 26 13.41 -4.26 -8.48
CA GLY A 26 13.16 -3.12 -7.62
C GLY A 26 11.88 -2.36 -7.96
N GLN A 27 10.97 -2.90 -8.78
CA GLN A 27 9.65 -2.33 -9.03
C GLN A 27 8.57 -3.09 -8.27
N ILE A 28 7.49 -2.40 -7.90
CA ILE A 28 6.31 -3.03 -7.28
C ILE A 28 5.33 -3.36 -8.41
N VAL A 29 4.91 -4.62 -8.52
CA VAL A 29 4.07 -5.11 -9.62
C VAL A 29 2.84 -5.81 -9.06
N CYS A 30 1.66 -5.49 -9.60
CA CYS A 30 0.41 -6.17 -9.23
C CYS A 30 0.43 -7.61 -9.76
N ARG A 31 0.12 -8.60 -8.91
CA ARG A 31 0.15 -10.02 -9.28
C ARG A 31 -0.91 -10.40 -10.32
N LEU A 32 -2.02 -9.67 -10.40
CA LEU A 32 -3.11 -10.01 -11.33
C LEU A 32 -2.95 -9.35 -12.71
N CYS A 33 -2.74 -8.04 -12.75
CA CYS A 33 -2.77 -7.28 -14.01
C CYS A 33 -1.37 -6.94 -14.56
N ASP A 34 -0.30 -7.31 -13.84
CA ASP A 34 1.11 -7.06 -14.17
C ASP A 34 1.49 -5.57 -14.37
N VAL A 35 0.62 -4.64 -13.96
CA VAL A 35 0.92 -3.21 -13.99
C VAL A 35 2.00 -2.90 -12.96
N VAL A 36 2.99 -2.12 -13.38
CA VAL A 36 4.09 -1.63 -12.56
C VAL A 36 3.67 -0.33 -11.86
N MET A 37 3.82 -0.28 -10.55
CA MET A 37 3.43 0.88 -9.74
C MET A 37 4.53 1.93 -9.71
N ASN A 38 4.12 3.19 -9.82
CA ASN A 38 5.02 4.30 -9.53
C ASN A 38 5.21 4.40 -8.01
N LYS A 39 6.44 4.19 -7.52
CA LYS A 39 6.76 4.26 -6.09
C LYS A 39 6.37 5.59 -5.44
N ALA A 40 6.41 6.70 -6.19
CA ALA A 40 6.05 8.01 -5.68
C ALA A 40 4.53 8.17 -5.45
N THR A 41 3.70 7.29 -6.01
CA THR A 41 2.25 7.32 -5.84
C THR A 41 1.74 6.31 -4.82
N ILE A 42 2.62 5.47 -4.24
CA ILE A 42 2.23 4.54 -3.18
C ILE A 42 1.79 5.34 -1.95
N GLY A 43 0.58 5.06 -1.45
CA GLY A 43 -0.08 5.86 -0.41
C GLY A 43 -1.13 6.84 -0.96
N LEU A 44 -1.27 6.96 -2.29
CA LEU A 44 -2.41 7.59 -2.94
C LEU A 44 -3.44 6.53 -3.36
N PRO A 45 -4.75 6.77 -3.18
CA PRO A 45 -5.78 5.80 -3.51
C PRO A 45 -6.00 5.67 -5.03
N GLY A 46 -6.64 4.57 -5.44
CA GLY A 46 -7.19 4.40 -6.78
C GLY A 46 -6.44 3.43 -7.68
N GLY A 47 -7.22 2.74 -8.52
CA GLY A 47 -6.70 1.86 -9.56
C GLY A 47 -5.96 0.65 -8.98
N CYS A 48 -4.79 0.36 -9.55
CA CYS A 48 -3.93 -0.72 -9.10
C CYS A 48 -2.88 -0.27 -8.08
N ASN A 49 -2.93 0.95 -7.55
CA ASN A 49 -2.08 1.31 -6.40
C ASN A 49 -2.52 0.51 -5.16
N PRO A 50 -1.58 0.13 -4.28
CA PRO A 50 -1.92 -0.44 -2.98
C PRO A 50 -2.87 0.48 -2.20
N ILE A 51 -3.92 -0.08 -1.62
CA ILE A 51 -4.91 0.70 -0.84
C ILE A 51 -4.19 1.37 0.34
N PRO A 52 -4.22 2.71 0.46
CA PRO A 52 -3.48 3.41 1.50
C PRO A 52 -3.90 3.01 2.92
N VAL A 53 -2.93 2.96 3.83
CA VAL A 53 -3.17 2.78 5.26
C VAL A 53 -2.62 4.00 5.99
N GLU A 54 -3.39 4.55 6.92
CA GLU A 54 -2.92 5.63 7.77
C GLU A 54 -1.76 5.14 8.65
N TYR A 55 -0.68 5.92 8.68
CA TYR A 55 0.51 5.59 9.44
C TYR A 55 1.18 6.86 9.97
N HIS A 56 2.00 6.70 10.99
CA HIS A 56 2.93 7.75 11.45
C HIS A 56 4.34 7.18 11.61
N VAL A 57 5.33 8.06 11.52
CA VAL A 57 6.73 7.69 11.75
C VAL A 57 7.13 8.18 13.13
N GLN A 58 7.50 7.27 14.02
CA GLN A 58 7.96 7.58 15.35
C GLN A 58 9.11 6.64 15.74
N ASN A 59 10.15 7.21 16.36
CA ASN A 59 11.34 6.47 16.82
C ASN A 59 12.02 5.64 15.71
N GLY A 60 12.03 6.16 14.47
CA GLY A 60 12.63 5.48 13.32
C GLY A 60 11.82 4.29 12.78
N ALA A 61 10.59 4.10 13.26
CA ALA A 61 9.70 3.04 12.80
C ALA A 61 8.43 3.62 12.17
N VAL A 62 7.90 2.91 11.16
CA VAL A 62 6.53 3.11 10.67
C VAL A 62 5.59 2.42 11.66
N GLN A 63 4.62 3.16 12.18
CA GLN A 63 3.61 2.66 13.09
C GLN A 63 2.23 2.78 12.43
N ILE A 64 1.46 1.70 12.55
CA ILE A 64 0.08 1.60 12.08
C ILE A 64 -0.76 1.18 13.28
N SER A 65 -1.89 1.86 13.52
CA SER A 65 -2.78 1.49 14.61
C SER A 65 -3.52 0.18 14.30
N ALA A 66 -3.76 -0.62 15.34
CA ALA A 66 -4.56 -1.84 15.18
C ALA A 66 -5.97 -1.54 14.67
N ASP A 67 -6.57 -0.42 15.10
CA ASP A 67 -7.89 0.02 14.64
C ASP A 67 -7.91 0.33 13.14
N ALA A 68 -6.86 0.94 12.59
CA ALA A 68 -6.74 1.17 11.15
C ALA A 68 -6.68 -0.14 10.37
N LEU A 69 -5.97 -1.14 10.90
CA LEU A 69 -5.92 -2.48 10.29
C LEU A 69 -7.26 -3.21 10.39
N GLU A 70 -7.97 -3.09 11.52
CA GLU A 70 -9.29 -3.70 11.70
C GLU A 70 -10.32 -3.07 10.75
N ALA A 71 -10.30 -1.74 10.60
CA ALA A 71 -11.14 -1.03 9.63
C ALA A 71 -10.86 -1.48 8.19
N ALA A 72 -9.58 -1.70 7.86
CA ALA A 72 -9.14 -2.17 6.54
C ALA A 72 -9.57 -3.61 6.19
N ARG A 73 -10.09 -4.40 7.14
CA ARG A 73 -10.57 -5.77 6.87
C ARG A 73 -11.66 -5.86 5.82
N ILE A 74 -12.37 -4.77 5.55
CA ILE A 74 -13.37 -4.71 4.48
C ILE A 74 -12.78 -5.05 3.11
N HIS A 75 -11.47 -4.87 2.92
CA HIS A 75 -10.77 -5.15 1.67
C HIS A 75 -10.37 -6.62 1.51
N PHE A 76 -10.45 -7.44 2.57
CA PHE A 76 -9.99 -8.83 2.60
C PHE A 76 -11.11 -9.86 2.81
N ARG A 77 -12.27 -9.65 2.18
CA ARG A 77 -13.42 -10.55 2.26
C ARG A 77 -13.47 -11.53 1.10
#